data_AF-A0A6N8FQC2-F1
#
_entry.id   AF-A0A6N8FQC2-F1
#
_cell.length_a   1.000
_cell.length_b   1.000
_cell.length_c   1.000
_cell.angle_alpha   90.00
_cell.angle_beta   90.00
_cell.angle_gamma   90.00
#
_symmetry.space_group_name_H-M   'P 1'
#
loop_
_entity.id
_entity.type
_entity.pdbx_description
1 polymer ?
#
loop_
_entity_poly.entity_id
_entity_poly.type
_entity_poly.pdbx_seq_one_letter_code
_entity_poly.pdbx_strand_id
1 'polypeptide(L)'
;MTYSSVNEYINSLKKSLVDFPTNERASILEEIEVHLNEKINDLIKSGYSNEAAINKVLTEFKPPQELSEEYLKDNYKTNDHFQNTTSIAIINIGLFGLSFLALPILKESLDLAFIIFGGLLTLIFVIIVTIKKHWKPDEIKTVNVIPKVILYLLSPASMLFLWISIKSSEGIVMFSLYYMFVYWIILLLIWLFVKLILKKIRLQ
;
A
#
# COMPACT_ATOMS: atom_id res chain seq x y z
N MET A 1 25.24 17.52 -21.44
CA MET A 1 24.70 18.87 -21.19
C MET A 1 25.64 19.55 -20.21
N THR A 2 26.05 20.79 -20.46
CA THR A 2 26.91 21.58 -19.57
C THR A 2 26.05 22.57 -18.80
N TYR A 3 26.08 22.51 -17.47
CA TYR A 3 25.35 23.43 -16.58
C TYR A 3 26.22 24.63 -16.27
N SER A 4 25.65 25.84 -16.35
CA SER A 4 26.38 27.10 -16.14
C SER A 4 26.51 27.50 -14.67
N SER A 5 25.70 26.90 -13.78
CA SER A 5 25.72 27.15 -12.34
C SER A 5 25.15 25.99 -11.54
N VAL A 6 25.47 25.94 -10.24
CA VAL A 6 24.88 25.00 -9.27
C VAL A 6 23.35 25.16 -9.23
N ASN A 7 22.85 26.41 -9.25
CA ASN A 7 21.41 26.67 -9.27
C ASN A 7 20.70 26.07 -10.50
N GLU A 8 21.34 26.11 -11.66
CA GLU A 8 20.79 25.51 -12.87
C GLU A 8 20.74 23.98 -12.77
N TYR A 9 21.81 23.39 -12.22
CA TYR A 9 21.87 21.96 -11.93
C TYR A 9 20.77 21.52 -10.95
N ILE A 10 20.64 22.21 -9.81
CA ILE A 10 19.63 21.92 -8.76
C ILE A 10 18.20 22.09 -9.30
N ASN A 11 17.94 23.12 -10.11
CA ASN A 11 16.64 23.29 -10.76
C ASN A 11 16.33 22.18 -11.76
N SER A 12 17.34 21.68 -12.49
CA SER A 12 17.17 20.52 -13.37
C SER A 12 16.88 19.25 -12.56
N LEU A 13 17.60 19.03 -11.46
CA LEU A 13 17.39 17.89 -10.56
C LEU A 13 15.98 17.92 -9.94
N LYS A 14 15.53 19.10 -9.49
CA LYS A 14 14.18 19.29 -8.97
C LYS A 14 13.09 18.88 -9.96
N LYS A 15 13.28 19.16 -11.25
CA LYS A 15 12.36 18.74 -12.33
C LYS A 15 12.39 17.23 -12.54
N SER A 16 13.56 16.60 -12.42
CA SER A 16 13.73 15.16 -12.54
C SER A 16 13.22 14.38 -11.33
N LEU A 17 13.19 14.99 -10.13
CA LEU A 17 12.65 14.40 -8.90
C LEU A 17 11.13 14.62 -8.74
N VAL A 18 10.37 14.76 -9.82
CA VAL A 18 8.92 15.07 -9.73
C VAL A 18 8.14 13.98 -8.99
N ASP A 19 8.60 12.73 -9.13
CA ASP A 19 7.96 11.52 -8.57
C ASP A 19 8.21 11.33 -7.05
N PHE A 20 9.07 12.15 -6.43
CA PHE A 20 9.32 12.11 -4.99
C PHE A 20 8.31 12.93 -4.18
N PRO A 21 7.94 12.49 -2.95
CA PRO A 21 7.21 13.30 -2.00
C PRO A 21 7.89 14.65 -1.75
N THR A 22 7.10 15.72 -1.56
CA THR A 22 7.63 17.09 -1.42
C THR A 22 8.71 17.23 -0.35
N ASN A 23 8.57 16.54 0.77
CA ASN A 23 9.52 16.61 1.88
C ASN A 23 10.84 15.88 1.56
N GLU A 24 10.77 14.69 0.96
CA GLU A 24 11.95 13.92 0.55
C GLU A 24 12.71 14.64 -0.56
N ARG A 25 11.99 15.19 -1.53
CA ARG A 25 12.56 16.02 -2.60
C ARG A 25 13.34 17.22 -2.04
N ALA A 26 12.80 17.91 -1.03
CA ALA A 26 13.50 19.05 -0.41
C ALA A 26 14.80 18.60 0.27
N SER A 27 14.75 17.48 1.01
CA SER A 27 15.93 16.91 1.68
C SER A 27 17.03 16.49 0.70
N ILE A 28 16.66 15.83 -0.40
CA ILE A 28 17.61 15.39 -1.44
C ILE A 28 18.26 16.60 -2.11
N LEU A 29 17.47 17.63 -2.44
CA LEU A 29 18.00 18.83 -3.08
C LEU A 29 18.98 19.57 -2.16
N GLU A 30 18.67 19.68 -0.87
CA GLU A 30 19.54 20.31 0.13
C GLU A 30 20.86 19.53 0.29
N GLU A 31 20.80 18.21 0.43
CA GLU A 31 21.99 17.36 0.56
C GLU A 31 22.93 17.51 -0.65
N ILE A 32 22.37 17.46 -1.87
CA ILE A 32 23.15 17.60 -3.09
C ILE A 32 23.71 19.02 -3.25
N GLU A 33 22.95 20.05 -2.89
CA GLU A 33 23.42 21.43 -2.93
C GLU A 33 24.60 21.66 -1.96
N VAL A 34 24.50 21.14 -0.73
CA VAL A 34 25.59 21.20 0.26
C VAL A 34 26.84 20.52 -0.28
N HIS A 35 26.72 19.28 -0.78
CA HIS A 35 27.84 18.51 -1.29
C HIS A 35 28.52 19.18 -2.50
N LEU A 36 27.74 19.74 -3.44
CA LEU A 36 28.28 20.48 -4.57
C LEU A 36 29.09 21.71 -4.12
N ASN A 37 28.52 22.48 -3.19
CA ASN A 37 29.18 23.68 -2.66
C ASN A 37 30.45 23.36 -1.85
N GLU A 38 30.45 22.27 -1.09
CA GLU A 38 31.66 21.79 -0.38
C GLU A 38 32.79 21.46 -1.36
N LYS A 39 32.51 20.67 -2.41
CA LYS A 39 33.51 20.33 -3.43
C LYS A 39 34.04 21.56 -4.18
N ILE A 40 33.16 22.50 -4.50
CA ILE A 40 33.56 23.76 -5.15
C ILE A 40 34.51 24.54 -4.24
N ASN A 41 34.16 24.68 -2.96
CA ASN A 41 34.99 25.40 -1.98
C ASN A 41 36.37 24.76 -1.81
N ASP A 42 36.46 23.43 -1.84
CA ASP A 42 37.74 22.74 -1.71
C ASP A 42 38.64 22.92 -2.94
N LEU A 43 38.07 23.00 -4.14
CA LEU A 43 38.82 23.36 -5.35
C LEU A 43 39.27 24.82 -5.34
N ILE A 44 38.43 25.74 -4.85
CA ILE A 44 38.81 27.15 -4.69
C ILE A 44 39.99 27.27 -3.70
N LYS A 45 39.93 26.57 -2.56
CA LYS A 45 41.05 26.50 -1.60
C LYS A 45 42.32 25.89 -2.21
N SER A 46 42.16 24.98 -3.17
CA SER A 46 43.26 24.35 -3.92
C SER A 46 43.82 25.22 -5.05
N GLY A 47 43.35 26.47 -5.19
CA GLY A 47 43.87 27.46 -6.13
C GLY A 47 43.14 27.54 -7.48
N TYR A 48 42.00 26.86 -7.65
CA TYR A 48 41.18 27.01 -8.85
C TYR A 48 40.38 28.32 -8.82
N SER A 49 40.15 28.92 -10.00
CA SER A 49 39.18 30.00 -10.12
C SER A 49 37.76 29.47 -9.86
N ASN A 50 36.86 30.34 -9.40
CA ASN A 50 35.48 29.97 -9.10
C ASN A 50 34.79 29.28 -10.30
N GLU A 51 34.95 29.84 -11.50
CA GLU A 51 34.39 29.28 -12.74
C GLU A 51 34.99 27.91 -13.09
N ALA A 52 36.31 27.74 -12.92
CA ALA A 52 36.97 26.47 -13.19
C ALA A 52 36.56 25.39 -12.18
N ALA A 53 36.38 25.76 -10.91
CA ALA A 53 35.90 24.87 -9.86
C ALA A 53 34.46 24.39 -10.13
N ILE A 54 33.55 25.33 -10.46
CA ILE A 54 32.16 25.00 -10.81
C ILE A 54 32.10 24.06 -12.01
N ASN A 55 32.80 24.40 -13.10
CA ASN A 55 32.80 23.56 -14.30
C ASN A 55 33.32 22.15 -13.99
N LYS A 56 34.44 22.05 -13.27
CA LYS A 56 35.05 20.77 -12.92
C LYS A 56 34.09 19.89 -12.10
N VAL A 57 33.49 20.45 -11.03
CA VAL A 57 32.54 19.72 -10.19
C VAL A 57 31.32 19.28 -10.98
N LEU A 58 30.72 20.16 -11.79
CA LEU A 58 29.52 19.84 -12.56
C LEU A 58 29.79 18.85 -13.71
N THR A 59 31.02 18.75 -14.22
CA THR A 59 31.41 17.71 -15.19
C THR A 59 31.69 16.36 -14.56
N GLU A 60 32.19 16.33 -13.31
CA GLU A 60 32.48 15.09 -12.58
C GLU A 60 31.22 14.53 -11.90
N PHE A 61 30.23 15.38 -11.62
CA PHE A 61 28.96 14.95 -11.04
C PHE A 61 28.09 14.22 -12.07
N LYS A 62 27.30 13.26 -11.58
CA LYS A 62 26.31 12.57 -12.42
C LYS A 62 25.29 13.58 -12.97
N PRO A 63 24.78 13.38 -14.20
CA PRO A 63 23.69 14.19 -14.71
C PRO A 63 22.46 14.10 -13.78
N PRO A 64 21.67 15.18 -13.64
CA PRO A 64 20.48 15.21 -12.78
C PRO A 64 19.46 14.09 -13.05
N GLN A 65 19.31 13.69 -14.32
CA GLN A 65 18.43 12.59 -14.72
C GLN A 65 18.95 11.25 -14.18
N GLU A 66 20.21 10.92 -14.45
CA GLU A 66 20.83 9.68 -13.96
C GLU A 66 20.87 9.62 -12.43
N LEU A 67 21.15 10.76 -11.78
CA LEU A 67 21.14 10.86 -10.33
C LEU A 67 19.72 10.61 -9.78
N SER A 68 18.69 11.21 -10.39
CA SER A 68 17.30 10.97 -9.98
C SER A 68 16.88 9.50 -10.15
N GLU A 69 17.32 8.83 -11.22
CA GLU A 69 17.04 7.41 -11.47
C GLU A 69 17.72 6.50 -10.44
N GLU A 70 18.94 6.85 -10.00
CA GLU A 70 19.65 6.14 -8.93
C GLU A 70 18.92 6.27 -7.59
N TYR A 71 18.51 7.50 -7.22
CA TYR A 71 17.68 7.72 -6.03
C TYR A 71 16.35 6.98 -6.11
N LEU A 72 15.72 6.88 -7.28
CA LEU A 72 14.52 6.07 -7.47
C LEU A 72 14.86 4.60 -7.22
N LYS A 73 15.88 4.07 -7.88
CA LYS A 73 16.26 2.65 -7.80
C LYS A 73 16.62 2.21 -6.37
N ASP A 74 17.26 3.06 -5.60
CA ASP A 74 17.64 2.75 -4.22
C ASP A 74 16.48 2.92 -3.24
N ASN A 75 15.64 3.96 -3.39
CA ASN A 75 14.45 4.12 -2.54
C ASN A 75 13.35 3.07 -2.81
N TYR A 76 13.18 2.64 -4.07
CA TYR A 76 12.23 1.59 -4.44
C TYR A 76 12.62 0.21 -3.87
N LYS A 77 13.92 -0.06 -3.65
CA LYS A 77 14.39 -1.37 -3.18
C LYS A 77 14.24 -1.58 -1.67
N THR A 78 14.42 -0.56 -0.85
CA THR A 78 14.54 -0.73 0.61
C THR A 78 13.26 -0.39 1.38
N ASN A 79 12.47 0.60 0.97
CA ASN A 79 11.29 1.03 1.73
C ASN A 79 9.96 0.45 1.22
N ASP A 80 9.87 0.13 -0.07
CA ASP A 80 8.60 -0.27 -0.67
C ASP A 80 8.25 -1.74 -0.38
N HIS A 81 9.25 -2.63 -0.31
CA HIS A 81 8.99 -4.05 -0.11
C HIS A 81 8.40 -4.34 1.28
N PHE A 82 8.89 -3.71 2.34
CA PHE A 82 8.41 -3.98 3.71
C PHE A 82 7.05 -3.31 4.02
N GLN A 83 6.84 -2.08 3.54
CA GLN A 83 5.55 -1.39 3.71
C GLN A 83 4.44 -1.99 2.85
N ASN A 84 4.71 -2.37 1.59
CA ASN A 84 3.69 -3.03 0.75
C ASN A 84 3.28 -4.38 1.33
N THR A 85 4.22 -5.13 1.91
CA THR A 85 3.93 -6.45 2.51
C THR A 85 2.98 -6.33 3.71
N THR A 86 3.19 -5.33 4.57
CA THR A 86 2.36 -5.15 5.78
C THR A 86 0.92 -4.80 5.43
N SER A 87 0.69 -3.86 4.50
CA SER A 87 -0.66 -3.46 4.10
C SER A 87 -1.41 -4.56 3.36
N ILE A 88 -0.73 -5.33 2.51
CA ILE A 88 -1.32 -6.48 1.83
C ILE A 88 -1.66 -7.59 2.84
N ALA A 89 -0.80 -7.83 3.82
CA ALA A 89 -1.07 -8.78 4.91
C ALA A 89 -2.33 -8.42 5.70
N ILE A 90 -2.54 -7.13 5.99
CA ILE A 90 -3.73 -6.64 6.69
C ILE A 90 -5.03 -6.87 5.90
N ILE A 91 -4.98 -6.70 4.58
CA ILE A 91 -6.14 -6.98 3.72
C ILE A 91 -6.45 -8.48 3.69
N ASN A 92 -5.41 -9.32 3.62
CA ASN A 92 -5.57 -10.77 3.70
C ASN A 92 -6.12 -11.21 5.06
N ILE A 93 -5.72 -10.58 6.16
CA ILE A 93 -6.27 -10.80 7.51
C ILE A 93 -7.79 -10.60 7.52
N GLY A 94 -8.28 -9.54 6.89
CA GLY A 94 -9.73 -9.29 6.77
C GLY A 94 -10.48 -10.40 6.02
N LEU A 95 -9.92 -10.86 4.90
CA LEU A 95 -10.49 -11.97 4.12
C LEU A 95 -10.47 -13.30 4.88
N PHE A 96 -9.40 -13.57 5.64
CA PHE A 96 -9.35 -14.72 6.54
C PHE A 96 -10.43 -14.61 7.61
N GLY A 97 -10.61 -13.43 8.22
CA GLY A 97 -11.67 -13.19 9.19
C GLY A 97 -13.05 -13.55 8.66
N LEU A 98 -13.39 -13.09 7.45
CA LEU A 98 -14.63 -13.44 6.77
C LEU A 98 -14.75 -14.92 6.44
N SER A 99 -13.64 -15.60 6.17
CA SER A 99 -13.63 -17.04 5.90
C SER A 99 -13.89 -17.85 7.17
N PHE A 100 -13.29 -17.47 8.30
CA PHE A 100 -13.56 -18.08 9.61
C PHE A 100 -15.02 -17.91 10.03
N LEU A 101 -15.61 -16.75 9.76
CA LEU A 101 -17.03 -16.49 10.00
C LEU A 101 -17.96 -17.36 9.15
N ALA A 102 -17.49 -17.99 8.06
CA ALA A 102 -18.33 -18.92 7.30
C ALA A 102 -18.39 -20.33 7.91
N LEU A 103 -17.40 -20.71 8.74
CA LEU A 103 -17.26 -22.08 9.25
C LEU A 103 -18.41 -22.58 10.14
N PRO A 104 -19.09 -21.74 10.95
CA PRO A 104 -20.25 -22.20 11.71
C PRO A 104 -21.38 -22.75 10.84
N ILE A 105 -21.52 -22.29 9.58
CA ILE A 105 -22.48 -22.84 8.61
C ILE A 105 -22.17 -24.33 8.34
N LEU A 106 -20.89 -24.66 8.21
CA LEU A 106 -20.43 -26.02 7.95
C LEU A 106 -20.46 -26.90 9.20
N LYS A 107 -20.15 -26.32 10.37
CA LYS A 107 -20.08 -27.03 11.66
C LYS A 107 -21.43 -27.22 12.35
N GLU A 108 -22.50 -26.62 11.84
CA GLU A 108 -23.87 -26.79 12.35
C GLU A 108 -24.06 -26.36 13.81
N SER A 109 -23.10 -25.64 14.35
CA SER A 109 -23.03 -25.26 15.74
C SER A 109 -22.33 -23.93 15.92
N LEU A 110 -22.68 -23.25 17.00
CA LEU A 110 -22.11 -21.97 17.36
C LEU A 110 -20.79 -22.20 18.10
N ASP A 111 -19.72 -22.34 17.33
CA ASP A 111 -18.36 -22.37 17.86
C ASP A 111 -17.87 -20.94 18.07
N LEU A 112 -17.88 -20.50 19.33
CA LEU A 112 -17.46 -19.15 19.72
C LEU A 112 -16.03 -18.85 19.28
N ALA A 113 -15.15 -19.85 19.15
CA ALA A 113 -13.78 -19.63 18.70
C ALA A 113 -13.76 -19.04 17.28
N PHE A 114 -14.56 -19.59 16.36
CA PHE A 114 -14.61 -19.08 14.98
C PHE A 114 -15.26 -17.70 14.90
N ILE A 115 -16.28 -17.44 15.73
CA ILE A 115 -16.96 -16.15 15.75
C ILE A 115 -16.04 -15.06 16.30
N ILE A 116 -15.41 -15.32 17.45
CA ILE A 116 -14.50 -14.37 18.09
C ILE A 116 -13.29 -14.13 17.20
N PHE A 117 -12.66 -15.19 16.71
CA PHE A 117 -11.46 -15.08 15.88
C PHE A 117 -11.76 -14.41 14.54
N GLY A 118 -12.80 -14.88 13.83
CA GLY A 118 -13.21 -14.31 12.56
C GLY A 118 -13.68 -12.85 12.68
N GLY A 119 -14.45 -12.56 13.74
CA GLY A 119 -14.92 -11.21 14.07
C GLY A 119 -13.77 -10.26 14.38
N LEU A 120 -12.81 -10.67 15.20
CA LEU A 120 -11.65 -9.84 15.57
C LEU A 120 -10.77 -9.52 14.35
N LEU A 121 -10.47 -10.51 13.50
CA LEU A 121 -9.70 -10.30 12.28
C LEU A 121 -10.41 -9.34 11.32
N THR A 122 -11.73 -9.50 11.16
CA THR A 122 -12.56 -8.61 10.34
C THR A 122 -12.58 -7.18 10.91
N LEU A 123 -12.67 -7.04 12.24
CA LEU A 123 -12.66 -5.75 12.93
C LEU A 123 -11.32 -5.03 12.76
N ILE A 124 -10.20 -5.74 12.94
CA ILE A 124 -8.84 -5.21 12.73
C ILE A 124 -8.72 -4.66 11.31
N PHE A 125 -9.18 -5.41 10.32
CA PHE A 125 -9.21 -4.95 8.93
C PHE A 125 -10.02 -3.65 8.76
N VAL A 126 -11.24 -3.59 9.29
CA VAL A 126 -12.09 -2.39 9.21
C VAL A 126 -11.42 -1.17 9.86
N ILE A 127 -10.84 -1.34 11.05
CA ILE A 127 -10.14 -0.27 11.77
C ILE A 127 -8.98 0.26 10.93
N ILE A 128 -8.09 -0.64 10.47
CA ILE A 128 -6.89 -0.23 9.74
C ILE A 128 -7.24 0.48 8.43
N VAL A 129 -8.20 -0.07 7.68
CA VAL A 129 -8.66 0.55 6.42
C VAL A 129 -9.28 1.93 6.68
N THR A 130 -9.95 2.14 7.82
CA THR A 130 -10.58 3.42 8.16
C THR A 130 -9.56 4.49 8.55
N ILE A 131 -8.56 4.14 9.36
CA ILE A 131 -7.56 5.12 9.85
C ILE A 131 -6.52 5.48 8.78
N LYS A 132 -6.38 4.65 7.74
CA LYS A 132 -5.36 4.83 6.70
C LYS A 132 -5.67 6.04 5.83
N LYS A 133 -4.77 7.02 5.87
CA LYS A 133 -4.88 8.30 5.12
C LYS A 133 -4.23 8.27 3.75
N HIS A 134 -3.07 7.64 3.63
CA HIS A 134 -2.31 7.59 2.37
C HIS A 134 -2.35 6.18 1.80
N TRP A 135 -2.85 6.05 0.58
CA TRP A 135 -3.06 4.78 -0.10
C TRP A 135 -2.06 4.62 -1.24
N LYS A 136 -1.34 3.50 -1.25
CA LYS A 136 -0.45 3.15 -2.36
C LYS A 136 -1.26 2.50 -3.50
N PRO A 137 -0.83 2.63 -4.77
CA PRO A 137 -1.54 2.04 -5.91
C PRO A 137 -1.79 0.52 -5.78
N ASP A 138 -0.82 -0.24 -5.30
CA ASP A 138 -0.94 -1.70 -5.11
C ASP A 138 -1.96 -2.08 -4.03
N GLU A 139 -2.06 -1.27 -2.97
CA GLU A 139 -3.03 -1.45 -1.91
C GLU A 139 -4.45 -1.17 -2.39
N ILE A 140 -4.63 -0.12 -3.19
CA ILE A 140 -5.92 0.21 -3.83
C ILE A 140 -6.34 -0.94 -4.75
N LYS A 141 -5.41 -1.47 -5.55
CA LYS A 141 -5.66 -2.63 -6.42
C LYS A 141 -6.13 -3.83 -5.61
N THR A 142 -5.51 -4.09 -4.46
CA THR A 142 -5.87 -5.19 -3.57
C THR A 142 -7.24 -4.99 -2.93
N VAL A 143 -7.53 -3.81 -2.37
CA VAL A 143 -8.85 -3.50 -1.78
C VAL A 143 -9.97 -3.55 -2.82
N ASN A 144 -9.70 -3.15 -4.06
CA ASN A 144 -10.66 -3.23 -5.16
C ASN A 144 -11.01 -4.66 -5.59
N VAL A 145 -10.22 -5.66 -5.18
CA VAL A 145 -10.52 -7.08 -5.40
C VAL A 145 -11.49 -7.63 -4.34
N ILE A 146 -11.51 -7.08 -3.12
CA ILE A 146 -12.36 -7.58 -2.01
C ILE A 146 -13.84 -7.69 -2.39
N PRO A 147 -14.50 -6.67 -3.01
CA PRO A 147 -15.90 -6.79 -3.41
C PRO A 147 -16.16 -7.95 -4.38
N LYS A 148 -15.18 -8.25 -5.24
CA LYS A 148 -15.25 -9.38 -6.18
C LYS A 148 -15.08 -10.71 -5.44
N VAL A 149 -14.16 -10.80 -4.49
CA VAL A 149 -13.95 -12.00 -3.67
C VAL A 149 -15.19 -12.31 -2.83
N ILE A 150 -15.82 -11.28 -2.22
CA ILE A 150 -17.07 -11.45 -1.47
C ILE A 150 -18.16 -12.04 -2.38
N LEU A 151 -18.34 -11.47 -3.57
CA LEU A 151 -19.41 -11.86 -4.48
C LEU A 151 -19.18 -13.22 -5.16
N TYR A 152 -17.97 -13.48 -5.64
CA TYR A 152 -17.67 -14.64 -6.49
C TYR A 152 -17.02 -15.81 -5.74
N LEU A 153 -16.54 -15.61 -4.51
CA LEU A 153 -15.92 -16.66 -3.72
C LEU A 153 -16.68 -16.91 -2.41
N LEU A 154 -16.76 -15.92 -1.52
CA LEU A 154 -17.29 -16.13 -0.15
C LEU A 154 -18.80 -16.43 -0.14
N SER A 155 -19.58 -15.71 -0.96
CA SER A 155 -21.01 -15.97 -1.07
C SER A 155 -21.31 -17.38 -1.64
N PRO A 156 -20.76 -17.80 -2.80
CA PRO A 156 -20.90 -19.18 -3.27
C PRO A 156 -20.36 -20.24 -2.30
N ALA A 157 -19.22 -19.97 -1.64
CA ALA A 157 -18.66 -20.89 -0.65
C ALA A 157 -19.60 -21.11 0.53
N SER A 158 -20.30 -20.08 1.01
CA SER A 158 -21.29 -20.21 2.09
C SER A 158 -22.49 -21.07 1.69
N MET A 159 -22.94 -20.98 0.43
CA MET A 159 -23.97 -21.89 -0.10
C MET A 159 -23.48 -23.33 -0.18
N LEU A 160 -22.23 -23.52 -0.61
CA LEU A 160 -21.59 -24.83 -0.66
C LEU A 160 -21.47 -25.44 0.75
N PHE A 161 -21.11 -24.65 1.76
CA PHE A 161 -21.09 -25.10 3.16
C PHE A 161 -22.47 -25.48 3.67
N LEU A 162 -23.51 -24.69 3.34
CA LEU A 162 -24.89 -25.05 3.67
C LEU A 162 -25.29 -26.37 3.00
N TRP A 163 -24.93 -26.56 1.72
CA TRP A 163 -25.21 -27.80 1.00
C TRP A 163 -24.54 -29.02 1.65
N ILE A 164 -23.27 -28.89 2.04
CA ILE A 164 -22.55 -29.95 2.76
C ILE A 164 -23.24 -30.27 4.08
N SER A 165 -23.62 -29.23 4.84
CA SER A 165 -24.32 -29.39 6.11
C SER A 165 -25.63 -30.18 5.94
N ILE A 166 -26.47 -29.80 4.96
CA ILE A 166 -27.73 -30.50 4.69
C ILE A 166 -27.50 -31.99 4.37
N LYS A 167 -26.41 -32.31 3.67
CA LYS A 167 -26.06 -33.69 3.35
C LYS A 167 -25.52 -34.47 4.55
N SER A 168 -24.85 -33.80 5.48
CA SER A 168 -24.26 -34.43 6.67
C SER A 168 -25.31 -34.78 7.73
N SER A 169 -26.33 -33.95 7.91
CA SER A 169 -27.31 -34.12 9.01
C SER A 169 -28.64 -34.75 8.56
N GLU A 170 -28.67 -35.34 7.35
CA GLU A 170 -29.86 -35.98 6.77
C GLU A 170 -31.11 -35.06 6.71
N GLY A 171 -30.93 -33.74 6.66
CA GLY A 171 -32.04 -32.79 6.73
C GLY A 171 -31.60 -31.33 6.75
N ILE A 172 -32.58 -30.42 6.76
CA ILE A 172 -32.31 -28.97 6.82
C ILE A 172 -31.88 -28.60 8.23
N VAL A 173 -30.62 -28.19 8.38
CA VAL A 173 -30.12 -27.63 9.63
C VAL A 173 -30.54 -26.16 9.72
N MET A 174 -31.60 -25.90 10.50
CA MET A 174 -32.14 -24.55 10.71
C MET A 174 -31.08 -23.58 11.23
N PHE A 175 -30.17 -24.04 12.09
CA PHE A 175 -29.04 -23.24 12.56
C PHE A 175 -28.18 -22.73 11.40
N SER A 176 -27.70 -23.62 10.53
CA SER A 176 -26.86 -23.28 9.39
C SER A 176 -27.57 -22.31 8.43
N LEU A 177 -28.88 -22.49 8.24
CA LEU A 177 -29.69 -21.60 7.43
C LEU A 177 -29.77 -20.19 8.03
N TYR A 178 -30.15 -20.06 9.31
CA TYR A 178 -30.22 -18.76 9.98
C TYR A 178 -28.86 -18.07 10.05
N TYR A 179 -27.81 -18.83 10.35
CA TYR A 179 -26.46 -18.31 10.42
C TYR A 179 -25.98 -17.83 9.05
N MET A 180 -26.30 -18.53 7.95
CA MET A 180 -25.97 -18.09 6.60
C MET A 180 -26.60 -16.73 6.26
N PHE A 181 -27.85 -16.47 6.66
CA PHE A 181 -28.46 -15.15 6.46
C PHE A 181 -27.72 -14.05 7.22
N VAL A 182 -27.35 -14.30 8.49
CA VAL A 182 -26.54 -13.37 9.28
C VAL A 182 -25.19 -13.13 8.61
N TYR A 183 -24.54 -14.19 8.14
CA TYR A 183 -23.26 -14.12 7.43
C TYR A 183 -23.36 -13.28 6.14
N TRP A 184 -24.43 -13.43 5.36
CA TRP A 184 -24.65 -12.60 4.17
C TRP A 184 -24.87 -11.13 4.48
N ILE A 185 -25.53 -10.80 5.60
CA ILE A 185 -25.64 -9.41 6.05
C ILE A 185 -24.25 -8.86 6.36
N ILE A 186 -23.39 -9.63 7.04
CA ILE A 186 -22.00 -9.22 7.32
C ILE A 186 -21.23 -9.00 6.00
N LEU A 187 -21.33 -9.93 5.05
CA LEU A 187 -20.70 -9.80 3.73
C LEU A 187 -21.17 -8.54 3.00
N LEU A 188 -22.48 -8.25 3.03
CA LEU A 188 -23.06 -7.05 2.42
C LEU A 188 -22.53 -5.77 3.08
N LEU A 189 -22.46 -5.73 4.40
CA LEU A 189 -21.93 -4.58 5.15
C LEU A 189 -20.46 -4.32 4.80
N ILE A 190 -19.63 -5.36 4.76
CA ILE A 190 -18.21 -5.21 4.39
C ILE A 190 -18.07 -4.81 2.92
N TRP A 191 -18.87 -5.37 2.02
CA TRP A 191 -18.88 -4.99 0.61
C TRP A 191 -19.23 -3.50 0.42
N LEU A 192 -20.27 -3.01 1.12
CA LEU A 192 -20.65 -1.60 1.12
C LEU A 192 -19.53 -0.73 1.69
N PHE A 193 -18.98 -1.11 2.85
CA PHE A 193 -17.89 -0.41 3.50
C PHE A 193 -16.69 -0.23 2.57
N VAL A 194 -16.22 -1.32 1.94
CA VAL A 194 -15.09 -1.27 1.00
C VAL A 194 -15.40 -0.38 -0.21
N LYS A 195 -16.62 -0.44 -0.76
CA LYS A 195 -17.03 0.46 -1.85
C LYS A 195 -17.01 1.93 -1.45
N LEU A 196 -17.45 2.25 -0.23
CA LEU A 196 -17.43 3.61 0.30
C LEU A 196 -15.99 4.12 0.45
N ILE A 197 -15.09 3.28 0.99
CA ILE A 197 -13.67 3.61 1.11
C ILE A 197 -13.03 3.84 -0.26
N LEU A 198 -13.25 2.96 -1.23
CA LEU A 198 -12.72 3.13 -2.58
C LEU A 198 -13.25 4.40 -3.26
N LYS A 199 -14.52 4.75 -3.02
CA LYS A 199 -15.09 6.02 -3.51
C LYS A 199 -14.40 7.22 -2.84
N LYS A 200 -14.15 7.17 -1.53
CA LYS A 200 -13.45 8.22 -0.78
C LYS A 200 -12.02 8.42 -1.30
N ILE A 201 -11.29 7.33 -1.57
CA ILE A 201 -9.91 7.39 -2.07
C ILE A 201 -9.83 8.04 -3.45
N ARG A 202 -10.79 7.77 -4.36
CA ARG A 202 -10.79 8.36 -5.71
C ARG A 202 -11.11 9.86 -5.75
N LEU A 203 -11.62 10.42 -4.66
CA LEU A 203 -11.99 11.84 -4.56
C LEU A 203 -10.88 12.69 -3.92
N GLN A 204 -9.82 12.07 -3.44
CA GLN A 204 -8.61 12.70 -2.88
C GLN A 204 -7.53 12.78 -3.95
#